data_AF-A0A1B7NDB6-F1
#
_entry.id   AF-A0A1B7NDB6-F1
#
_cell.length_a   1.000
_cell.length_b   1.000
_cell.length_c   1.000
_cell.angle_alpha   90.00
_cell.angle_beta   90.00
_cell.angle_gamma   90.00
#
_symmetry.space_group_name_H-M   'P 1'
#
loop_
_entity.id
_entity.type
_entity.pdbx_description
1 polymer ?
#
loop_
_entity_poly.entity_id
_entity_poly.type
_entity_poly.pdbx_seq_one_letter_code
_entity_poly.pdbx_strand_id
1 'polypeptide(L)'
;MAKLNGCVTFCNGPSQDYVGQSRTRGKYLRELLVVLKISFRSPPVQPELRGDLKMPAPRKVLMLHGYAQNANIFSKHLGALRESMGKDIDLVFVDGPIVLHPVDPGGSSASTSLTVLGASEADMTSSDSSATPRAWFKLNPERTAAHRLENSLLYLRDILQRDRYDGVFGFSQGASMAVLLSALLERPHTYPPFLIDGEAPHPPLKFCVCVSGFKLPGYPSTQIFGTSYSTPTLHILGRTDVVVIEEWSKALLNLAE
;
A
#
# COMPACT_ATOMS: atom_id res chain seq x y z
N MET A 1 -14.43 19.95 3.51
CA MET A 1 -13.33 18.97 3.57
C MET A 1 -13.83 17.77 4.37
N ALA A 2 -13.98 16.60 3.75
CA ALA A 2 -14.22 15.37 4.49
C ALA A 2 -12.88 14.96 5.12
N LYS A 3 -12.80 14.87 6.46
CA LYS A 3 -11.62 14.33 7.15
C LYS A 3 -11.47 12.88 6.71
N LEU A 4 -10.37 12.57 6.02
CA LEU A 4 -10.08 11.25 5.45
C LEU A 4 -9.50 10.27 6.49
N ASN A 5 -9.44 10.65 7.78
CA ASN A 5 -9.07 9.76 8.88
C ASN A 5 -10.28 8.89 9.21
N GLY A 6 -10.44 7.82 8.42
CA GLY A 6 -11.55 6.89 8.47
C GLY A 6 -11.06 5.44 8.44
N CYS A 7 -11.72 4.60 9.23
CA CYS A 7 -11.49 3.16 9.27
C CYS A 7 -12.72 2.45 8.69
N VAL A 8 -12.50 1.56 7.73
CA VAL A 8 -13.54 0.67 7.18
C VAL A 8 -13.19 -0.76 7.55
N THR A 9 -14.10 -1.44 8.25
CA THR A 9 -13.95 -2.86 8.64
C THR A 9 -14.86 -3.75 7.80
N PHE A 10 -14.39 -4.91 7.38
CA PHE A 10 -15.14 -5.88 6.58
C PHE A 10 -15.16 -7.27 7.22
N CYS A 11 -16.26 -8.00 7.12
CA CYS A 11 -16.34 -9.42 7.53
C CYS A 11 -16.25 -10.32 6.28
N ASN A 12 -15.30 -11.26 6.20
CA ASN A 12 -15.52 -12.42 5.33
C ASN A 12 -16.58 -13.30 5.99
N GLY A 13 -17.74 -13.46 5.36
CA GLY A 13 -18.77 -14.40 5.85
C GLY A 13 -18.28 -15.86 5.80
N PRO A 14 -18.85 -16.76 6.63
CA PRO A 14 -18.43 -18.14 6.67
C PRO A 14 -18.84 -18.88 5.39
N SER A 15 -17.97 -19.79 4.96
CA SER A 15 -18.14 -20.72 3.87
C SER A 15 -19.29 -21.71 4.15
N GLN A 16 -20.43 -21.49 3.52
CA GLN A 16 -21.28 -22.57 3.02
C GLN A 16 -21.61 -22.30 1.56
N ASP A 17 -21.59 -23.37 0.78
CA ASP A 17 -21.91 -23.50 -0.65
C ASP A 17 -20.79 -23.19 -1.66
N TYR A 18 -20.25 -24.28 -2.20
CA TYR A 18 -19.23 -24.40 -3.26
C TYR A 18 -19.63 -23.82 -4.64
N VAL A 19 -20.68 -22.99 -4.70
CA VAL A 19 -21.21 -22.36 -5.93
C VAL A 19 -21.13 -20.82 -5.87
N GLY A 20 -20.68 -20.23 -4.75
CA GLY A 20 -20.75 -18.78 -4.48
C GLY A 20 -19.50 -17.92 -4.72
N GLN A 21 -18.35 -18.49 -5.12
CA GLN A 21 -17.04 -17.82 -5.10
C GLN A 21 -16.92 -16.57 -6.01
N SER A 22 -17.74 -16.47 -7.07
CA SER A 22 -17.73 -15.30 -7.97
C SER A 22 -18.44 -14.06 -7.39
N ARG A 23 -19.35 -14.20 -6.41
CA ARG A 23 -20.17 -13.09 -5.89
C ARG A 23 -19.45 -12.27 -4.81
N THR A 24 -18.61 -12.89 -3.99
CA THR A 24 -17.84 -12.23 -2.92
C THR A 24 -16.69 -11.38 -3.47
N ARG A 25 -15.99 -11.85 -4.51
CA ARG A 25 -14.90 -11.12 -5.20
C ARG A 25 -15.34 -9.78 -5.77
N GLY A 26 -16.53 -9.73 -6.36
CA GLY A 26 -17.12 -8.50 -6.91
C GLY A 26 -17.53 -7.48 -5.85
N LYS A 27 -17.81 -7.91 -4.62
CA LYS A 27 -18.26 -7.01 -3.54
C LYS A 27 -17.09 -6.23 -2.94
N TYR A 28 -15.95 -6.88 -2.64
CA TYR A 28 -14.75 -6.22 -2.09
C TYR A 28 -14.17 -5.18 -3.03
N LEU A 29 -13.98 -5.52 -4.31
CA LEU A 29 -13.43 -4.62 -5.31
C LEU A 29 -14.37 -3.45 -5.62
N ARG A 30 -15.69 -3.66 -5.65
CA ARG A 30 -16.68 -2.58 -5.82
C ARG A 30 -16.71 -1.61 -4.65
N GLU A 31 -16.64 -2.10 -3.42
CA GLU A 31 -16.62 -1.22 -2.24
C GLU A 31 -15.27 -0.49 -2.11
N LEU A 32 -14.14 -1.16 -2.39
CA LEU A 32 -12.84 -0.49 -2.52
C LEU A 32 -12.87 0.60 -3.60
N LEU A 33 -13.52 0.34 -4.73
CA LEU A 33 -13.83 1.31 -5.78
C LEU A 33 -14.60 2.51 -5.24
N VAL A 34 -15.67 2.24 -4.47
CA VAL A 34 -16.55 3.26 -3.91
C VAL A 34 -15.76 4.14 -2.95
N VAL A 35 -15.00 3.54 -2.04
CA VAL A 35 -14.21 4.29 -1.06
C VAL A 35 -13.08 5.08 -1.75
N LEU A 36 -12.39 4.50 -2.74
CA LEU A 36 -11.39 5.22 -3.52
C LEU A 36 -12.03 6.35 -4.33
N LYS A 37 -13.14 6.12 -5.04
CA LYS A 37 -13.87 7.17 -5.79
C LYS A 37 -14.41 8.29 -4.89
N ILE A 38 -14.82 7.97 -3.66
CA ILE A 38 -15.19 8.97 -2.64
C ILE A 38 -13.96 9.79 -2.24
N SER A 39 -12.83 9.13 -2.01
CA SER A 39 -11.55 9.76 -1.62
C SER A 39 -10.96 10.63 -2.74
N PHE A 40 -11.21 10.29 -4.01
CA PHE A 40 -10.77 11.04 -5.19
C PHE A 40 -11.73 12.14 -5.65
N ARG A 41 -12.85 12.41 -4.94
CA ARG A 41 -13.68 13.57 -5.27
C ARG A 41 -12.87 14.85 -5.08
N SER A 42 -12.44 15.44 -6.20
CA SER A 42 -11.91 16.79 -6.20
C SER A 42 -12.97 17.74 -5.61
N PRO A 43 -12.59 18.77 -4.82
CA PRO A 43 -13.50 19.86 -4.55
C PRO A 43 -13.95 20.47 -5.91
N PRO A 44 -15.17 21.04 -5.99
CA PRO A 44 -15.62 21.69 -7.21
C PRO A 44 -14.61 22.77 -7.59
N VAL A 45 -13.97 22.61 -8.75
CA VAL A 45 -13.09 23.62 -9.33
C VAL A 45 -13.98 24.82 -9.66
N GLN A 46 -13.76 25.96 -9.00
CA GLN A 46 -14.41 27.19 -9.40
C GLN A 46 -13.93 27.59 -10.80
N PRO A 47 -14.82 28.03 -11.70
CA PRO A 47 -14.44 28.36 -13.05
C PRO A 47 -13.70 29.70 -13.06
N GLU A 48 -12.38 29.68 -13.00
CA GLU A 48 -11.56 30.83 -13.36
C GLU A 48 -11.18 30.80 -14.84
N LEU A 49 -11.13 32.01 -15.41
CA LEU A 49 -11.20 32.33 -16.83
C LEU A 49 -10.19 31.57 -17.72
N ARG A 50 -10.69 31.21 -18.91
CA ARG A 50 -9.95 30.64 -20.05
C ARG A 50 -8.68 31.45 -20.39
N GLY A 51 -7.54 30.85 -20.12
CA GLY A 51 -6.29 31.01 -20.87
C GLY A 51 -5.73 29.60 -21.12
N ASP A 52 -5.16 29.35 -22.31
CA ASP A 52 -4.69 28.07 -22.83
C ASP A 52 -4.30 27.02 -21.76
N LEU A 53 -5.28 26.20 -21.34
CA LEU A 53 -5.06 25.19 -20.30
C LEU A 53 -4.19 24.06 -20.87
N LYS A 54 -2.90 24.10 -20.56
CA LYS A 54 -2.08 22.89 -20.45
C LYS A 54 -2.87 21.90 -19.59
N MET A 55 -3.37 20.81 -20.17
CA MET A 55 -4.12 19.83 -19.39
C MET A 55 -3.27 19.42 -18.18
N PRO A 56 -3.81 19.47 -16.95
CA PRO A 56 -3.05 19.07 -15.78
C PRO A 56 -2.60 17.62 -15.98
N ALA A 57 -1.31 17.36 -15.72
CA ALA A 57 -0.77 16.01 -15.78
C ALA A 57 -1.60 15.06 -14.89
N PRO A 58 -1.78 13.79 -15.29
CA PRO A 58 -2.57 12.84 -14.51
C PRO A 58 -1.99 12.71 -13.10
N ARG A 59 -2.87 12.61 -12.11
CA ARG A 59 -2.49 12.46 -10.69
C ARG A 59 -1.95 11.05 -10.50
N LYS A 60 -0.71 10.94 -10.02
CA LYS A 60 -0.06 9.64 -9.82
C LYS A 60 -0.29 9.12 -8.41
N VAL A 61 -0.54 7.81 -8.31
CA VAL A 61 -0.63 7.09 -7.05
C VAL A 61 0.40 5.97 -7.06
N LEU A 62 1.28 5.98 -6.06
CA LEU A 62 2.29 4.95 -5.90
C LEU A 62 1.66 3.69 -5.30
N MET A 63 1.83 2.54 -5.95
CA MET A 63 1.17 1.27 -5.57
C MET A 63 2.19 0.27 -5.02
N LEU A 64 2.06 -0.09 -3.74
CA LEU A 64 2.96 -0.99 -3.01
C LEU A 64 2.31 -2.36 -2.75
N HIS A 65 2.87 -3.41 -3.33
CA HIS A 65 2.35 -4.78 -3.23
C HIS A 65 2.60 -5.44 -1.85
N GLY A 66 1.92 -6.56 -1.58
CA GLY A 66 2.11 -7.36 -0.35
C GLY A 66 3.31 -8.30 -0.41
N TYR A 67 3.59 -9.00 0.70
CA TYR A 67 4.69 -9.96 0.77
C TYR A 67 4.53 -11.09 -0.25
N ALA A 68 5.63 -11.53 -0.87
CA ALA A 68 5.67 -12.57 -1.90
C ALA A 68 4.85 -12.27 -3.16
N GLN A 69 4.44 -11.01 -3.36
CA GLN A 69 3.87 -10.52 -4.61
C GLN A 69 4.93 -9.73 -5.40
N ASN A 70 4.52 -9.19 -6.54
CA ASN A 70 5.29 -8.21 -7.32
C ASN A 70 4.33 -7.20 -7.98
N ALA A 71 4.87 -6.19 -8.63
CA ALA A 71 4.11 -5.12 -9.30
C ALA A 71 3.13 -5.67 -10.35
N ASN A 72 3.54 -6.66 -11.14
CA ASN A 72 2.74 -7.26 -12.19
C ASN A 72 1.50 -7.99 -11.63
N ILE A 73 1.71 -8.87 -10.66
CA ILE A 73 0.66 -9.62 -9.97
C ILE A 73 -0.31 -8.64 -9.29
N PHE A 74 0.23 -7.65 -8.59
CA PHE A 74 -0.58 -6.65 -7.90
C PHE A 74 -1.40 -5.79 -8.86
N SER A 75 -0.83 -5.41 -10.00
CA SER A 75 -1.54 -4.68 -11.08
C SER A 75 -2.68 -5.49 -11.67
N LYS A 76 -2.47 -6.80 -11.89
CA LYS A 76 -3.53 -7.72 -12.35
C LYS A 76 -4.64 -7.87 -11.31
N HIS A 77 -4.30 -7.98 -10.02
CA HIS A 77 -5.30 -8.06 -8.93
C HIS A 77 -6.18 -6.81 -8.85
N LEU A 78 -5.61 -5.65 -9.17
CA LEU A 78 -6.31 -4.37 -9.20
C LEU A 78 -6.80 -4.01 -10.62
N GLY A 79 -6.92 -4.96 -11.55
CA GLY A 79 -7.38 -4.71 -12.92
C GLY A 79 -8.72 -3.98 -12.99
N ALA A 80 -9.73 -4.48 -12.26
CA ALA A 80 -11.06 -3.84 -12.19
C ALA A 80 -11.00 -2.44 -11.56
N LEU A 81 -10.09 -2.24 -10.58
CA LEU A 81 -9.85 -0.92 -10.00
C LEU A 81 -9.27 0.03 -11.06
N ARG A 82 -8.24 -0.40 -11.79
CA ARG A 82 -7.60 0.36 -12.88
C ARG A 82 -8.61 0.75 -13.95
N GLU A 83 -9.45 -0.17 -14.40
CA GLU A 83 -10.49 0.08 -15.41
C GLU A 83 -11.53 1.11 -14.92
N SER A 84 -11.80 1.12 -13.62
CA SER A 84 -12.75 2.06 -13.04
C SER A 84 -12.19 3.46 -12.80
N MET A 85 -10.86 3.57 -12.73
CA MET A 85 -10.14 4.82 -12.57
C MET A 85 -10.13 5.52 -13.92
N GLY A 86 -10.55 6.79 -13.94
CA GLY A 86 -10.55 7.58 -15.17
C GLY A 86 -9.14 7.85 -15.68
N LYS A 87 -9.05 8.51 -16.84
CA LYS A 87 -7.76 8.91 -17.46
C LYS A 87 -6.97 9.94 -16.62
N ASP A 88 -7.59 10.48 -15.57
CA ASP A 88 -7.02 11.53 -14.73
C ASP A 88 -6.14 10.99 -13.59
N ILE A 89 -6.16 9.68 -13.33
CA ILE A 89 -5.39 9.02 -12.26
C ILE A 89 -4.52 7.93 -12.88
N ASP A 90 -3.21 8.04 -12.64
CA ASP A 90 -2.22 7.06 -13.05
C ASP A 90 -1.78 6.22 -11.84
N LEU A 91 -1.95 4.89 -11.93
CA LEU A 91 -1.59 3.95 -10.87
C LEU A 91 -0.23 3.34 -11.19
N VAL A 92 0.80 3.75 -10.45
CA VAL A 92 2.19 3.37 -10.69
C VAL A 92 2.59 2.22 -9.77
N PHE A 93 2.67 1.01 -10.34
CA PHE A 93 3.04 -0.21 -9.64
C PHE A 93 4.56 -0.39 -9.65
N VAL A 94 5.14 -0.62 -8.46
CA VAL A 94 6.59 -0.78 -8.29
C VAL A 94 6.91 -2.08 -7.55
N ASP A 95 8.02 -2.71 -7.91
CA ASP A 95 8.52 -3.91 -7.23
C ASP A 95 9.28 -3.53 -5.96
N GLY A 96 9.06 -4.31 -4.89
CA GLY A 96 9.88 -4.26 -3.69
C GLY A 96 11.31 -4.75 -3.98
N PRO A 97 12.36 -4.15 -3.40
CA PRO A 97 13.75 -4.43 -3.79
C PRO A 97 14.28 -5.79 -3.30
N ILE A 98 13.52 -6.51 -2.46
CA ILE A 98 13.95 -7.79 -1.90
C ILE A 98 13.41 -8.92 -2.75
N VAL A 99 14.29 -9.66 -3.41
CA VAL A 99 13.96 -10.95 -4.02
C VAL A 99 13.81 -12.00 -2.92
N LEU A 100 12.72 -12.76 -2.93
CA LEU A 100 12.52 -13.89 -2.02
C LEU A 100 13.02 -15.19 -2.65
N HIS A 101 13.56 -16.07 -1.82
CA HIS A 101 14.05 -17.38 -2.19
C HIS A 101 13.28 -18.49 -1.44
N PRO A 102 13.32 -19.76 -1.88
CA PRO A 102 12.58 -20.85 -1.24
C PRO A 102 12.86 -21.05 0.26
N VAL A 103 14.04 -20.64 0.73
CA VAL A 103 14.43 -20.69 2.16
C VAL A 103 13.75 -19.60 3.00
N ASP A 104 13.10 -18.62 2.37
CA ASP A 104 12.45 -17.53 3.08
C ASP A 104 11.09 -17.96 3.66
N PRO A 105 10.79 -17.58 4.92
CA PRO A 105 9.52 -17.90 5.55
C PRO A 105 8.34 -17.40 4.71
N GLY A 106 7.33 -18.24 4.53
CA GLY A 106 6.14 -17.92 3.72
C GLY A 106 6.15 -18.46 2.29
N GLY A 107 7.26 -19.05 1.82
CA GLY A 107 7.35 -19.68 0.49
C GLY A 107 6.45 -20.91 0.26
N SER A 108 5.81 -21.46 1.30
CA SER A 108 4.88 -22.60 1.15
C SER A 108 3.64 -22.56 2.04
N SER A 109 3.56 -21.70 3.07
CA SER A 109 2.46 -21.74 4.06
C SER A 109 1.74 -20.41 4.32
N ALA A 110 2.17 -19.29 3.72
CA ALA A 110 1.29 -18.12 3.54
C ALA A 110 0.28 -18.31 2.39
N SER A 111 0.44 -19.44 1.67
CA SER A 111 -0.35 -19.86 0.51
C SER A 111 -1.83 -20.04 0.82
N THR A 112 -2.20 -20.52 2.02
CA THR A 112 -3.57 -20.98 2.30
C THR A 112 -4.62 -19.86 2.41
N SER A 113 -4.23 -18.61 2.69
CA SER A 113 -5.15 -17.47 2.75
C SER A 113 -5.30 -16.74 1.41
N LEU A 114 -4.28 -16.79 0.54
CA LEU A 114 -4.33 -16.18 -0.80
C LEU A 114 -4.81 -17.15 -1.88
N THR A 115 -4.64 -18.47 -1.72
CA THR A 115 -5.25 -19.47 -2.63
C THR A 115 -6.77 -19.43 -2.62
N VAL A 116 -7.39 -19.04 -1.51
CA VAL A 116 -8.86 -18.82 -1.40
C VAL A 116 -9.34 -17.65 -2.29
N LEU A 117 -8.44 -16.77 -2.74
CA LEU A 117 -8.72 -15.62 -3.61
C LEU A 117 -8.45 -15.90 -5.10
N GLY A 118 -7.99 -17.12 -5.46
CA GLY A 118 -7.79 -17.54 -6.85
C GLY A 118 -6.69 -16.77 -7.61
N ALA A 119 -5.65 -16.32 -6.89
CA ALA A 119 -4.52 -15.60 -7.46
C ALA A 119 -3.48 -16.55 -8.06
N SER A 120 -2.89 -16.18 -9.21
CA SER A 120 -1.58 -16.69 -9.60
C SER A 120 -0.55 -16.10 -8.65
N GLU A 121 0.03 -16.96 -7.82
CA GLU A 121 1.14 -16.62 -6.95
C GLU A 121 2.40 -16.30 -7.78
N ALA A 122 3.30 -15.53 -7.18
CA ALA A 122 4.65 -15.44 -7.69
C ALA A 122 5.28 -16.84 -7.65
N ASP A 123 5.80 -17.28 -8.79
CA ASP A 123 6.42 -18.58 -8.90
C ASP A 123 7.89 -18.46 -8.49
N MET A 124 8.20 -18.98 -7.29
CA MET A 124 9.53 -19.01 -6.69
C MET A 124 10.56 -19.77 -7.55
N THR A 125 10.11 -20.55 -8.54
CA THR A 125 10.94 -21.35 -9.45
C THR A 125 11.03 -20.79 -10.86
N SER A 126 10.24 -19.76 -11.17
CA SER A 126 10.24 -19.14 -12.49
C SER A 126 11.47 -18.26 -12.70
N SER A 127 12.11 -18.39 -13.86
CA SER A 127 13.15 -17.46 -14.32
C SER A 127 12.56 -16.16 -14.89
N ASP A 128 11.24 -16.04 -14.93
CA ASP A 128 10.54 -14.84 -15.39
C ASP A 128 10.50 -13.79 -14.27
N SER A 129 11.09 -12.63 -14.54
CA SER A 129 11.02 -11.46 -13.66
C SER A 129 9.58 -11.09 -13.27
N SER A 130 8.62 -11.34 -14.16
CA SER A 130 7.20 -10.99 -13.98
C SER A 130 6.47 -11.89 -12.96
N ALA A 131 7.09 -13.01 -12.60
CA ALA A 131 6.60 -13.98 -11.63
C ALA A 131 7.55 -14.10 -10.42
N THR A 132 8.63 -13.32 -10.35
CA THR A 132 9.57 -13.39 -9.23
C THR A 132 8.93 -12.82 -7.95
N PRO A 133 8.96 -13.55 -6.82
CA PRO A 133 8.43 -13.11 -5.53
C PRO A 133 9.28 -11.99 -4.92
N ARG A 134 8.62 -10.92 -4.47
CA ARG A 134 9.30 -9.74 -3.92
C ARG A 134 8.76 -9.37 -2.54
N ALA A 135 9.55 -8.60 -1.81
CA ALA A 135 9.20 -8.06 -0.50
C ALA A 135 9.79 -6.66 -0.28
N TRP A 136 9.24 -5.98 0.73
CA TRP A 136 9.72 -4.69 1.21
C TRP A 136 10.63 -4.82 2.43
N PHE A 137 10.43 -5.84 3.25
CA PHE A 137 11.26 -6.15 4.42
C PHE A 137 11.08 -7.63 4.79
N LYS A 138 11.91 -8.14 5.70
CA LYS A 138 11.76 -9.48 6.28
C LYS A 138 11.59 -9.35 7.78
N LEU A 139 10.42 -9.73 8.31
CA LEU A 139 10.23 -9.78 9.76
C LEU A 139 11.05 -10.94 10.34
N ASN A 140 11.68 -10.71 11.50
CA ASN A 140 12.22 -11.82 12.27
C ASN A 140 11.10 -12.69 12.84
N PRO A 141 11.37 -13.96 13.23
CA PRO A 141 10.35 -14.87 13.75
C PRO A 141 9.56 -14.30 14.93
N GLU A 142 10.22 -13.53 15.81
CA GLU A 142 9.61 -12.90 16.98
C GLU A 142 8.81 -11.64 16.64
N ARG A 143 8.87 -11.18 15.38
CA ARG A 143 8.22 -9.96 14.87
C ARG A 143 8.56 -8.70 15.67
N THR A 144 9.80 -8.60 16.12
CA THR A 144 10.35 -7.44 16.85
C THR A 144 11.22 -6.54 15.99
N ALA A 145 11.60 -6.99 14.78
CA ALA A 145 12.41 -6.23 13.83
C ALA A 145 12.00 -6.52 12.37
N ALA A 146 12.11 -5.48 11.53
CA ALA A 146 11.90 -5.57 10.08
C ALA A 146 13.24 -5.41 9.34
N HIS A 147 13.87 -6.52 8.98
CA HIS A 147 15.16 -6.49 8.29
C HIS A 147 15.04 -5.93 6.87
N ARG A 148 16.06 -5.15 6.47
CA ARG A 148 16.20 -4.50 5.16
C ARG A 148 15.14 -3.43 4.87
N LEU A 149 14.46 -2.94 5.90
CA LEU A 149 13.50 -1.84 5.80
C LEU A 149 14.18 -0.57 5.25
N GLU A 150 15.40 -0.31 5.69
CA GLU A 150 16.24 0.81 5.27
C GLU A 150 16.48 0.80 3.76
N ASN A 151 16.83 -0.37 3.21
CA ASN A 151 17.07 -0.53 1.77
C ASN A 151 15.82 -0.16 0.96
N SER A 152 14.64 -0.54 1.44
CA SER A 152 13.38 -0.20 0.81
C SER A 152 13.01 1.27 0.94
N LEU A 153 13.31 1.91 2.07
CA LEU A 153 13.13 3.36 2.22
C LEU A 153 14.02 4.14 1.26
N LEU A 154 15.29 3.75 1.10
CA LEU A 154 16.21 4.40 0.14
C LEU A 154 15.80 4.13 -1.31
N TYR A 155 15.32 2.93 -1.61
CA TYR A 155 14.79 2.61 -2.93
C TYR A 155 13.54 3.47 -3.27
N LEU A 156 12.62 3.62 -2.32
CA LEU A 156 11.44 4.46 -2.48
C LEU A 156 11.78 5.95 -2.54
N ARG A 157 12.79 6.40 -1.79
CA ARG A 157 13.36 7.75 -1.90
C ARG A 157 13.76 8.07 -3.34
N ASP A 158 14.49 7.16 -3.98
CA ASP A 158 14.96 7.35 -5.36
C ASP A 158 13.81 7.35 -6.39
N ILE A 159 12.71 6.63 -6.12
CA ILE A 159 11.49 6.69 -6.93
C ILE A 159 10.80 8.05 -6.76
N LEU A 160 10.62 8.48 -5.51
CA LEU A 160 9.98 9.74 -5.13
C LEU A 160 10.75 10.98 -5.63
N GLN A 161 12.07 10.89 -5.77
CA GLN A 161 12.89 11.96 -6.34
C GLN A 161 12.63 12.16 -7.84
N ARG A 162 12.30 11.09 -8.58
CA ARG A 162 12.18 11.11 -10.04
C ARG A 162 10.81 11.58 -10.52
N ASP A 163 9.79 11.51 -9.66
CA ASP A 163 8.41 11.74 -10.07
C ASP A 163 7.55 12.27 -8.91
N ARG A 164 6.38 12.83 -9.25
CA ARG A 164 5.45 13.39 -8.26
C ARG A 164 4.26 12.49 -8.07
N TYR A 165 3.99 12.15 -6.82
CA TYR A 165 2.87 11.30 -6.41
C TYR A 165 1.93 12.07 -5.50
N ASP A 166 0.65 12.05 -5.81
CA ASP A 166 -0.38 12.70 -4.99
C ASP A 166 -0.74 11.84 -3.79
N GLY A 167 -0.57 10.52 -3.88
CA GLY A 167 -0.83 9.61 -2.78
C GLY A 167 -0.16 8.26 -2.96
N VAL A 168 -0.31 7.42 -1.94
CA VAL A 168 0.22 6.06 -1.91
C VAL A 168 -0.88 5.08 -1.55
N PHE A 169 -0.86 3.92 -2.19
CA PHE A 169 -1.71 2.79 -1.88
C PHE A 169 -0.82 1.60 -1.52
N GLY A 170 -1.14 0.91 -0.43
CA GLY A 170 -0.44 -0.32 -0.08
C GLY A 170 -1.38 -1.43 0.35
N PHE A 171 -0.94 -2.67 0.09
CA PHE A 171 -1.59 -3.89 0.56
C PHE A 171 -0.67 -4.70 1.49
N SER A 172 -1.19 -5.16 2.63
CA SER A 172 -0.47 -5.97 3.61
C SER A 172 0.90 -5.36 3.98
N GLN A 173 2.00 -6.00 3.59
CA GLN A 173 3.35 -5.46 3.75
C GLN A 173 3.54 -4.07 3.10
N GLY A 174 3.01 -3.87 1.90
CA GLY A 174 3.05 -2.60 1.21
C GLY A 174 2.20 -1.52 1.90
N ALA A 175 1.14 -1.90 2.63
CA ALA A 175 0.32 -0.96 3.40
C ALA A 175 1.09 -0.39 4.59
N SER A 176 1.81 -1.25 5.32
CA SER A 176 2.73 -0.83 6.38
C SER A 176 3.80 0.13 5.86
N MET A 177 4.38 -0.17 4.69
CA MET A 177 5.36 0.69 4.04
C MET A 177 4.75 2.03 3.60
N ALA A 178 3.53 2.02 3.04
CA ALA A 178 2.82 3.22 2.60
C ALA A 178 2.58 4.21 3.75
N VAL A 179 2.13 3.70 4.90
CA VAL A 179 1.92 4.53 6.10
C VAL A 179 3.25 5.05 6.65
N LEU A 180 4.28 4.19 6.72
CA LEU A 180 5.61 4.62 7.16
C LEU A 180 6.18 5.73 6.26
N LEU A 181 6.03 5.58 4.94
CA LEU A 181 6.48 6.56 3.94
C LEU A 181 5.73 7.89 4.07
N SER A 182 4.43 7.84 4.33
CA SER A 182 3.59 9.03 4.55
C SER A 182 4.06 9.80 5.78
N ALA A 183 4.25 9.11 6.90
CA ALA A 183 4.78 9.71 8.13
C ALA A 183 6.20 10.28 7.94
N LEU A 184 7.07 9.56 7.21
CA LEU A 184 8.43 10.01 6.93
C LEU A 184 8.47 11.27 6.05
N LEU A 185 7.58 11.40 5.06
CA LEU A 185 7.54 12.58 4.19
C LEU A 185 7.03 13.84 4.90
N GLU A 186 6.24 13.70 5.97
CA GLU A 186 5.88 14.82 6.84
C GLU A 186 7.05 15.31 7.70
N ARG A 187 7.92 14.38 8.14
CA ARG A 187 9.04 14.68 9.04
C ARG A 187 10.31 13.95 8.59
N PRO A 188 10.90 14.34 7.44
CA PRO A 188 11.99 13.59 6.81
C PRO A 188 13.26 13.57 7.66
N HIS A 189 13.48 14.59 8.50
CA HIS A 189 14.61 14.65 9.44
C HIS A 189 14.56 13.60 10.55
N THR A 190 13.42 12.93 10.76
CA THR A 190 13.35 11.76 11.65
C THR A 190 14.17 10.59 11.14
N TYR A 191 14.57 10.57 9.87
CA TYR A 191 15.49 9.57 9.32
C TYR A 191 16.42 10.22 8.28
N PRO A 192 17.54 10.84 8.72
CA PRO A 192 18.44 11.59 7.85
C PRO A 192 18.94 10.88 6.58
N PRO A 193 19.17 9.55 6.55
CA PRO A 193 19.54 8.86 5.31
C PRO A 193 18.51 8.99 4.16
N PHE A 194 17.27 9.35 4.47
CA PHE A 194 16.22 9.58 3.47
C PHE A 194 16.34 10.93 2.75
N LEU A 195 17.09 11.88 3.30
CA LEU A 195 17.28 13.21 2.71
C LEU A 195 18.21 13.14 1.49
N ILE A 196 17.99 14.04 0.54
CA ILE A 196 18.86 14.30 -0.61
C ILE A 196 19.29 15.75 -0.52
N ASP A 197 20.60 15.99 -0.41
CA ASP A 197 21.17 17.33 -0.20
C ASP A 197 20.54 18.09 0.98
N GLY A 198 20.14 17.35 2.03
CA GLY A 198 19.51 17.90 3.24
C GLY A 198 17.99 18.08 3.16
N GLU A 199 17.38 17.84 2.00
CA GLU A 199 15.96 18.07 1.75
C GLU A 199 15.17 16.76 1.53
N ALA A 200 13.85 16.84 1.72
CA ALA A 200 12.96 15.71 1.41
C ALA A 200 12.98 15.42 -0.10
N PRO A 201 13.00 14.14 -0.54
CA PRO A 201 12.94 13.80 -1.97
C PRO A 201 11.59 14.19 -2.60
N HIS A 202 10.55 14.37 -1.79
CA HIS A 202 9.18 14.62 -2.20
C HIS A 202 8.42 15.34 -1.05
N PRO A 203 7.40 16.18 -1.33
CA PRO A 203 6.55 16.76 -0.29
C PRO A 203 5.71 15.68 0.42
N PRO A 204 5.02 16.03 1.52
CA PRO A 204 3.99 15.18 2.10
C PRO A 204 2.96 14.72 1.06
N LEU A 205 2.56 13.46 1.16
CA LEU A 205 1.51 12.90 0.32
C LEU A 205 0.16 13.51 0.71
N LYS A 206 -0.76 13.66 -0.25
CA LYS A 206 -2.09 14.22 0.03
C LYS A 206 -3.00 13.19 0.69
N PHE A 207 -2.74 11.90 0.48
CA PHE A 207 -3.49 10.80 1.10
C PHE A 207 -2.71 9.49 1.08
N CYS A 208 -3.09 8.57 1.95
CA CYS A 208 -2.62 7.18 1.99
C CYS A 208 -3.81 6.21 2.03
N VAL A 209 -3.71 5.10 1.32
CA VAL A 209 -4.66 3.99 1.40
C VAL A 209 -3.96 2.76 1.93
N CYS A 210 -4.35 2.33 3.12
CA CYS A 210 -3.76 1.25 3.88
C CYS A 210 -4.72 0.05 3.94
N VAL A 211 -4.48 -0.99 3.13
CA VAL A 211 -5.29 -2.21 3.12
C VAL A 211 -4.57 -3.33 3.86
N SER A 212 -5.14 -3.83 4.97
CA SER A 212 -4.55 -4.87 5.83
C SER A 212 -3.13 -4.56 6.31
N GLY A 213 -2.81 -3.29 6.60
CA GLY A 213 -1.50 -2.89 7.11
C GLY A 213 -1.34 -3.10 8.61
N PHE A 214 -0.10 -3.22 9.08
CA PHE A 214 0.25 -3.37 10.49
C PHE A 214 1.40 -2.44 10.91
N LYS A 215 1.53 -2.14 12.20
CA LYS A 215 2.63 -1.33 12.72
C LYS A 215 3.97 -2.05 12.57
N LEU A 216 4.91 -1.40 11.90
CA LEU A 216 6.27 -1.93 11.72
C LEU A 216 7.05 -1.88 13.04
N PRO A 217 7.65 -3.00 13.46
CA PRO A 217 8.47 -3.03 14.67
C PRO A 217 9.93 -2.66 14.37
N GLY A 218 10.64 -2.16 15.40
CA GLY A 218 12.07 -1.90 15.35
C GLY A 218 12.50 -0.63 14.62
N TYR A 219 13.80 -0.47 14.43
CA TYR A 219 14.38 0.64 13.68
C TYR A 219 14.25 0.40 12.16
N PRO A 220 14.08 1.45 11.32
CA PRO A 220 13.84 2.85 11.68
C PRO A 220 12.37 3.21 11.96
N SER A 221 11.43 2.26 11.90
CA SER A 221 10.00 2.59 12.01
C SER A 221 9.61 3.20 13.35
N THR A 222 10.18 2.74 14.47
CA THR A 222 9.92 3.32 15.79
C THR A 222 10.37 4.78 15.90
N GLN A 223 11.46 5.14 15.22
CA GLN A 223 11.98 6.50 15.18
C GLN A 223 11.07 7.40 14.33
N ILE A 224 10.64 6.92 13.16
CA ILE A 224 9.76 7.66 12.24
C ILE A 224 8.36 7.86 12.86
N PHE A 225 7.81 6.83 13.51
CA PHE A 225 6.52 6.92 14.20
C PHE A 225 6.60 7.50 15.63
N GLY A 226 7.76 8.02 16.05
CA GLY A 226 7.92 8.60 17.39
C GLY A 226 6.95 9.74 17.69
N THR A 227 6.39 10.34 16.64
CA THR A 227 5.26 11.27 16.68
C THR A 227 4.14 10.79 15.76
N SER A 228 2.91 11.16 16.07
CA SER A 228 1.75 10.93 15.21
C SER A 228 1.87 11.65 13.87
N TYR A 229 1.17 11.17 12.84
CA TYR A 229 1.22 11.75 11.49
C TYR A 229 -0.18 12.20 11.03
N SER A 230 -0.23 13.22 10.17
CA SER A 230 -1.48 13.91 9.81
C SER A 230 -1.95 13.60 8.38
N THR A 231 -1.16 12.89 7.57
CA THR A 231 -1.51 12.49 6.19
C THR A 231 -2.84 11.74 6.22
N PRO A 232 -3.88 12.23 5.52
CA PRO A 232 -5.19 11.62 5.56
C PRO A 232 -5.14 10.16 5.08
N THR A 233 -5.43 9.23 5.98
CA THR A 233 -5.24 7.79 5.73
C THR A 233 -6.53 7.01 5.85
N LEU A 234 -6.89 6.34 4.76
CA LEU A 234 -7.97 5.36 4.74
C LEU A 234 -7.41 4.00 5.17
N HIS A 235 -7.87 3.49 6.30
CA HIS A 235 -7.56 2.14 6.75
C HIS A 235 -8.68 1.18 6.39
N ILE A 236 -8.33 0.07 5.72
CA ILE A 236 -9.25 -1.02 5.37
C ILE A 236 -8.79 -2.30 6.05
N LEU A 237 -9.61 -2.83 6.95
CA LEU A 237 -9.29 -3.97 7.80
C LEU A 237 -10.25 -5.14 7.52
N GLY A 238 -9.70 -6.35 7.45
CA GLY A 238 -10.48 -7.59 7.44
C GLY A 238 -10.71 -8.09 8.87
N ARG A 239 -11.96 -8.17 9.32
CA ARG A 239 -12.35 -8.69 10.64
C ARG A 239 -12.00 -10.17 10.83
N THR A 240 -11.93 -10.91 9.74
CA THR A 240 -11.59 -12.34 9.73
C THR A 240 -10.20 -12.59 9.12
N ASP A 241 -9.37 -11.55 9.03
CA ASP A 241 -7.99 -11.68 8.58
C ASP A 241 -7.15 -12.38 9.66
N VAL A 242 -6.64 -13.56 9.32
CA VAL A 242 -5.81 -14.37 10.21
C VAL A 242 -4.31 -14.12 10.00
N VAL A 243 -3.94 -13.41 8.93
CA VAL A 243 -2.54 -13.09 8.59
C VAL A 243 -2.13 -11.77 9.21
N VAL A 244 -3.01 -10.77 9.11
CA VAL A 244 -2.88 -9.47 9.77
C VAL A 244 -4.11 -9.26 10.63
N ILE A 245 -4.02 -9.73 11.88
CA ILE A 245 -5.13 -9.63 12.82
C ILE A 245 -5.51 -8.17 13.10
N GLU A 246 -6.76 -7.98 13.52
CA GLU A 246 -7.36 -6.66 13.72
C GLU A 246 -6.55 -5.81 14.72
N GLU A 247 -6.01 -6.43 15.76
CA GLU A 247 -5.20 -5.79 16.80
C GLU A 247 -3.95 -5.10 16.21
N TRP A 248 -3.27 -5.75 15.27
CA TRP A 248 -2.08 -5.20 14.63
C TRP A 248 -2.41 -4.05 13.69
N SER A 249 -3.55 -4.15 13.01
CA SER A 249 -4.06 -3.08 12.15
C SER A 249 -4.49 -1.86 12.98
N LYS A 250 -5.15 -2.08 14.12
CA LYS A 250 -5.51 -1.02 15.07
C LYS A 250 -4.29 -0.33 15.66
N ALA A 251 -3.23 -1.08 15.96
CA ALA A 251 -1.97 -0.49 16.43
C ALA A 251 -1.34 0.47 15.42
N LEU A 252 -1.53 0.24 14.11
CA LEU A 252 -1.12 1.17 13.05
C LEU A 252 -2.09 2.35 12.93
N LEU A 253 -3.40 2.09 12.94
CA LEU A 253 -4.45 3.12 12.88
C LEU A 253 -4.27 4.18 13.98
N ASN A 254 -3.93 3.75 15.20
CA ASN A 254 -3.76 4.63 16.35
C ASN A 254 -2.51 5.53 16.28
N LEU A 255 -1.70 5.46 15.22
CA LEU A 255 -0.59 6.37 14.98
C LEU A 255 -1.01 7.64 14.21
N ALA A 256 -2.16 7.63 13.56
CA ALA A 256 -2.70 8.79 12.86
C ALA A 256 -3.37 9.77 13.85
N GLU A 257 -3.30 11.08 13.57
CA GLU A 257 -3.94 12.16 14.36
C GLU A 257 -5.45 12.33 14.10
#